data_AF-A0A661WWH8-F1
#
_entry.id   AF-A0A661WWH8-F1
#
_cell.length_a   1.000
_cell.length_b   1.000
_cell.length_c   1.000
_cell.angle_alpha   90.00
_cell.angle_beta   90.00
_cell.angle_gamma   90.00
#
_symmetry.space_group_name_H-M   'P 1'
#
loop_
_entity.id
_entity.type
_entity.pdbx_description
1 polymer ?
#
loop_
_entity_poly.entity_id
_entity_poly.type
_entity_poly.pdbx_seq_one_letter_code
_entity_poly.pdbx_strand_id
1 'polypeptide(L)' 'MKPNECKWYSVCPMKYYTEKGVLNKKWTENYCHAGWENCIRYRMEENGEFHPDWMLPDGSIDETLRKLSLGR' A
#
# COMPACT_ATOMS: atom_id res chain seq x y z
N MET A 1 9.25 -1.08 15.88
CA MET A 1 7.94 -1.22 15.23
C MET A 1 6.96 -0.41 16.06
N LYS A 2 6.24 0.56 15.47
CA LYS A 2 5.18 1.26 16.23
C LYS A 2 4.05 0.26 16.50
N PRO A 3 3.46 0.22 17.70
CA PRO A 3 2.26 -0.56 17.92
C PRO A 3 1.20 -0.06 16.91
N ASN A 4 0.65 -0.97 16.10
CA ASN A 4 -0.35 -0.73 15.04
C ASN A 4 0.18 -0.37 13.64
N GLU A 5 1.48 -0.47 13.39
CA GLU A 5 2.03 -0.35 12.02
C GLU A 5 1.99 -1.70 11.27
N CYS A 6 1.53 -1.67 10.02
CA CYS A 6 1.56 -2.82 9.12
C CYS A 6 2.99 -3.37 8.98
N LYS A 7 3.15 -4.69 9.11
CA LYS A 7 4.47 -5.36 9.07
C LYS A 7 5.25 -5.13 7.77
N TRP A 8 4.55 -4.91 6.65
CA TRP A 8 5.16 -4.64 5.34
C TRP A 8 5.29 -3.15 5.01
N TYR A 9 4.92 -2.24 5.92
CA TYR A 9 4.89 -0.80 5.62
C TYR A 9 6.23 -0.27 5.11
N SER A 10 7.35 -0.78 5.62
CA SER A 10 8.71 -0.34 5.23
C SER A 10 9.05 -0.62 3.76
N VAL A 11 8.46 -1.66 3.17
CA VAL A 11 8.72 -2.10 1.78
C VAL A 11 7.52 -1.87 0.85
N CYS A 12 6.34 -1.58 1.41
CA CYS A 12 5.11 -1.41 0.65
C CYS A 12 5.18 -0.17 -0.29
N PRO A 13 4.82 -0.32 -1.58
CA PRO A 13 4.74 0.79 -2.53
C PRO A 13 3.86 1.96 -2.06
N MET A 14 2.85 1.71 -1.23
CA MET A 14 1.98 2.75 -0.67
C MET A 14 2.76 3.79 0.13
N LYS A 15 3.75 3.36 0.93
CA LYS A 15 4.65 4.27 1.64
C LYS A 15 5.38 5.18 0.67
N TYR A 16 5.96 4.60 -0.39
CA TYR A 16 6.70 5.37 -1.39
C TYR A 16 5.83 6.38 -2.13
N TYR A 17 4.67 5.97 -2.63
CA TYR A 17 3.80 6.90 -3.36
C TYR A 17 3.33 8.04 -2.48
N THR A 18 3.09 7.78 -1.20
CA THR A 18 2.76 8.81 -0.21
C THR A 18 3.94 9.73 0.09
N GLU A 19 5.16 9.20 0.27
CA GLU A 19 6.36 10.01 0.48
C GLU A 19 6.72 10.86 -0.74
N LYS A 20 6.39 10.41 -1.95
CA LYS A 20 6.52 11.18 -3.20
C LYS A 20 5.41 12.20 -3.41
N GLY A 21 4.39 12.24 -2.54
CA GLY A 21 3.24 13.14 -2.67
C GLY A 21 2.26 12.77 -3.79
N VAL A 22 2.44 11.61 -4.42
CA VAL A 22 1.55 11.10 -5.48
C VAL A 22 0.27 10.54 -4.87
N LEU A 23 0.40 9.85 -3.74
CA LEU A 23 -0.73 9.25 -3.02
C LEU A 23 -1.02 10.05 -1.74
N ASN A 24 -2.28 10.39 -1.52
CA ASN A 24 -2.69 11.12 -0.31
C ASN A 24 -2.37 10.31 0.96
N LYS A 25 -1.82 10.98 1.99
CA LYS A 25 -1.42 10.38 3.29
C LYS A 25 -2.52 9.59 3.99
N LYS A 26 -3.80 9.93 3.73
CA LYS A 26 -4.97 9.22 4.26
C LYS A 26 -4.88 7.70 4.04
N TRP A 27 -4.28 7.26 2.94
CA TRP A 27 -4.13 5.85 2.64
C TRP A 27 -3.20 5.17 3.63
N THR A 28 -2.01 5.71 3.86
CA THR A 28 -1.08 5.16 4.85
C THR A 28 -1.56 5.35 6.29
N GLU A 29 -2.23 6.45 6.60
CA GLU A 29 -2.77 6.69 7.95
C GLU A 29 -3.87 5.67 8.29
N ASN A 30 -4.84 5.48 7.38
CA ASN A 30 -5.97 4.59 7.64
C ASN A 30 -5.60 3.11 7.47
N TYR A 31 -4.76 2.75 6.50
CA TYR A 31 -4.48 1.34 6.17
C TYR A 31 -3.10 0.85 6.61
N CYS A 32 -2.13 1.72 6.92
CA CYS A 32 -0.82 1.27 7.38
C CYS A 32 -0.61 1.48 8.87
N HIS A 33 -1.23 2.49 9.48
CA HIS A 33 -1.00 2.86 10.89
C HIS A 33 -2.20 2.62 11.82
N ALA A 34 -3.35 2.18 11.31
CA ALA A 34 -4.56 1.99 12.11
C ALA A 34 -5.42 0.79 11.69
N GLY A 35 -5.58 0.52 10.38
CA GLY A 35 -6.53 -0.46 9.84
C GLY A 35 -5.93 -1.41 8.80
N TRP A 36 -4.71 -1.90 9.04
CA TRP A 36 -3.99 -2.75 8.08
C TRP A 36 -4.66 -4.10 7.83
N GLU A 37 -5.45 -4.63 8.77
CA GLU A 37 -6.26 -5.83 8.57
C GLU A 37 -7.34 -5.66 7.50
N ASN A 38 -7.78 -4.42 7.25
CA ASN A 38 -8.75 -4.09 6.20
C ASN A 38 -8.09 -3.82 4.84
N CYS A 39 -6.75 -3.80 4.77
CA CYS A 39 -6.02 -3.62 3.52
C CYS A 39 -6.07 -4.91 2.70
N ILE A 40 -6.63 -4.86 1.50
CA ILE A 40 -6.71 -6.00 0.58
C ILE A 40 -5.31 -6.50 0.24
N ARG A 41 -4.37 -5.59 0.00
CA ARG A 41 -2.97 -5.93 -0.27
C ARG A 41 -2.33 -6.73 0.85
N TYR A 42 -2.59 -6.35 2.11
CA TYR A 42 -2.10 -7.09 3.27
C TYR A 42 -2.60 -8.54 3.26
N ARG A 43 -3.91 -8.74 3.03
CA ARG A 43 -4.50 -10.09 3.01
C ARG A 43 -3.95 -10.94 1.86
N MET A 44 -3.75 -10.34 0.69
CA MET A 44 -3.16 -11.01 -0.46
C MET A 44 -1.71 -11.45 -0.19
N GLU A 45 -0.88 -10.58 0.40
CA GLU A 45 0.50 -10.95 0.80
C GLU A 45 0.50 -12.10 1.83
N GLU A 46 -0.43 -12.10 2.80
CA GLU A 46 -0.55 -13.21 3.76
C GLU A 46 -0.94 -14.53 3.10
N ASN A 47 -1.74 -14.46 2.04
CA ASN A 47 -2.21 -15.62 1.29
C ASN A 47 -1.22 -16.04 0.19
N GLY A 48 -0.12 -15.30 -0.03
CA GLY A 48 0.81 -15.54 -1.14
C GLY A 48 0.22 -15.23 -2.51
N GLU A 49 -0.78 -14.35 -2.58
CA GLU A 49 -1.47 -13.94 -3.80
C GLU A 49 -0.76 -12.75 -4.45
N PHE A 50 -0.61 -12.82 -5.77
CA PHE A 50 -0.03 -11.71 -6.53
C PHE A 50 -0.95 -10.49 -6.56
N HIS A 51 -0.40 -9.31 -6.27
CA HIS A 51 -1.03 -8.03 -6.57
C HIS A 51 -0.05 -7.05 -7.23
N PRO A 52 -0.53 -6.16 -8.12
CA PRO A 52 0.31 -5.14 -8.71
C PRO A 52 0.57 -3.98 -7.74
N ASP A 53 1.70 -3.29 -7.93
CA ASP A 53 2.10 -2.16 -7.09
C ASP A 53 1.13 -0.98 -7.15
N TRP A 54 0.44 -0.83 -8.27
CA TRP A 54 -0.56 0.22 -8.54
C TRP A 54 -1.98 -0.15 -8.06
N MET A 55 -2.12 -1.25 -7.32
CA MET A 55 -3.33 -1.54 -6.54
C MET A 55 -3.32 -0.73 -5.24
N LEU A 56 -4.44 -0.10 -4.93
CA LEU A 56 -4.67 0.65 -3.69
C LEU A 56 -5.06 -0.29 -2.53
N PRO A 57 -5.00 0.18 -1.27
CA PRO A 57 -5.32 -0.63 -0.10
C PRO A 57 -6.74 -1.21 -0.09
N ASP A 58 -7.69 -0.56 -0.75
CA ASP A 58 -9.08 -1.04 -0.90
C ASP A 58 -9.28 -2.04 -2.06
N GLY A 59 -8.20 -2.39 -2.77
CA GLY A 59 -8.20 -3.29 -3.93
C GLY A 59 -8.53 -2.62 -5.27
N SER A 60 -8.85 -1.34 -5.28
CA SER A 60 -9.02 -0.60 -6.54
C SER A 60 -7.69 -0.43 -7.28
N ILE A 61 -7.75 -0.37 -8.61
CA ILE A 61 -6.57 -0.20 -9.46
C ILE A 61 -6.44 1.27 -9.85
N ASP A 62 -5.30 1.88 -9.53
CA ASP A 62 -4.97 3.24 -9.93
C ASP A 62 -3.94 3.22 -11.07
N GLU A 63 -4.41 3.26 -12.31
CA GLU A 63 -3.55 3.26 -13.51
C GLU A 63 -2.59 4.45 -13.57
N THR A 64 -2.83 5.54 -12.81
CA THR A 64 -1.88 6.65 -12.76
C THR A 64 -0.59 6.26 -12.04
N LEU A 65 -0.66 5.33 -11.09
CA LEU A 65 0.50 4.78 -10.38
C LEU A 65 1.28 3.77 -11.23
N ARG A 66 0.66 3.16 -12.25
CA ARG A 66 1.30 2.13 -13.09
C ARG A 66 2.55 2.63 -13.80
N LYS A 67 2.58 3.90 -14.22
CA LYS A 67 3.78 4.49 -14.84
C LYS A 67 4.93 4.64 -13.85
N LEU A 68 4.61 4.85 -12.57
CA LEU A 68 5.59 5.01 -11.50
C LEU A 68 6.10 3.66 -10.96
N SER A 69 5.31 2.59 -11.10
CA SER A 69 5.72 1.24 -10.73
C SER A 69 6.68 0.59 -11.73
N LEU A 70 6.61 0.96 -13.00
CA LEU A 70 7.42 0.34 -14.08
C LEU A 70 8.85 0.91 -14.18
N GLY A 71 9.18 1.97 -13.45
CA GLY A 71 10.50 2.60 -13.43
C GLY A 71 11.30 2.33 -12.15
N ARG A 72 10.92 1.30 -11.38
CA ARG A 72 11.53 0.90 -10.11
C ARG A 72 12.31 -0.39 -10.23
#